data_AF-A0A9P6TUI9-F1
#
_entry.id   AF-A0A9P6TUI9-F1
#
_cell.length_a   1.000
_cell.length_b   1.000
_cell.length_c   1.000
_cell.angle_alpha   90.00
_cell.angle_beta   90.00
_cell.angle_gamma   90.00
#
_symmetry.space_group_name_H-M   'P 1'
#
loop_
_entity.id
_entity.type
_entity.pdbx_description
1 polymer ?
#
loop_
_entity_poly.entity_id
_entity_poly.type
_entity_poly.pdbx_seq_one_letter_code
_entity_poly.pdbx_strand_id
1 'polypeptide(L)'
;NAINAVSEGSTLDRQGIKQARVITILITTADVDSTLHNMDKTSFPEDCLLIQRGNFAEFFGEAFSVLAAFAATSDRNVNFTTREDLQKKHKLTDAVVDQAMKNMPLRSYDELVAKAPALGSIPRTEMEFLLYDELARSRKRPRVL
;
A
#
# COMPACT_ATOMS: atom_id res chain seq x y z
N ASN A 1 18.22 -2.16 21.56
CA ASN A 1 19.04 -3.36 21.86
C ASN A 1 19.63 -3.91 20.57
N ALA A 2 20.85 -3.51 20.22
CA ALA A 2 21.54 -4.06 19.04
C ALA A 2 22.13 -5.43 19.40
N ILE A 3 21.88 -6.45 18.58
CA ILE A 3 22.57 -7.73 18.67
C ILE A 3 23.99 -7.49 18.13
N ASN A 4 24.91 -7.07 19.00
CA ASN A 4 26.25 -6.65 18.59
C ASN A 4 27.16 -7.80 18.13
N ALA A 5 26.71 -9.06 18.26
CA ALA A 5 27.42 -10.24 17.79
C ALA A 5 26.42 -11.28 17.26
N VAL A 6 26.66 -11.76 16.03
CA VAL A 6 25.91 -12.88 15.47
C VAL A 6 26.29 -14.14 16.25
N SER A 7 25.30 -14.96 16.62
CA SER A 7 25.56 -16.20 17.37
C SER A 7 26.45 -17.15 16.56
N GLU A 8 27.52 -17.64 17.18
CA GLU A 8 28.42 -18.64 16.58
C GLU A 8 27.63 -19.87 16.10
N GLY A 9 27.95 -20.33 14.90
CA GLY A 9 27.31 -21.49 14.29
C GLY A 9 25.94 -21.23 13.65
N SER A 10 25.40 -20.02 13.76
CA SER A 10 24.18 -19.60 13.03
C SER A 10 24.42 -19.56 11.51
N THR A 11 23.34 -19.54 10.72
CA THR A 11 23.42 -19.41 9.26
C THR A 11 24.20 -18.17 8.84
N LEU A 12 24.00 -17.06 9.54
CA LEU A 12 24.69 -15.79 9.28
C LEU A 12 26.19 -15.90 9.57
N ASP A 13 26.57 -16.53 10.68
CA ASP A 13 27.98 -16.76 11.03
C ASP A 13 28.69 -17.67 10.02
N ARG A 14 28.02 -18.74 9.56
CA ARG A 14 28.54 -19.64 8.51
C ARG A 14 28.69 -18.95 7.16
N GLN A 15 27.92 -17.90 6.90
CA GLN A 15 28.04 -17.04 5.72
C GLN A 15 29.08 -15.92 5.91
N GLY A 16 29.80 -15.89 7.04
CA GLY A 16 30.84 -14.91 7.32
C GLY A 16 30.33 -13.59 7.90
N ILE A 17 29.04 -13.48 8.21
CA ILE A 17 28.46 -12.27 8.81
C ILE A 17 28.67 -12.33 10.32
N LYS A 18 29.64 -11.53 10.81
CA LYS A 18 30.04 -11.50 12.23
C LYS A 18 29.27 -10.48 13.08
N GLN A 19 28.69 -9.46 12.44
CA GLN A 19 27.82 -8.48 13.07
C GLN A 19 26.57 -8.28 12.23
N ALA A 20 25.40 -8.22 12.90
CA ALA A 20 24.13 -7.95 12.26
C ALA A 20 23.41 -6.84 13.02
N ARG A 21 23.06 -5.77 12.32
CA ARG A 21 22.10 -4.79 12.81
C ARG A 21 20.71 -5.22 12.37
N VAL A 22 19.83 -5.41 13.34
CA VAL A 22 18.39 -5.59 13.06
C VAL A 22 17.79 -4.18 12.97
N ILE A 23 17.14 -3.89 11.85
CA ILE A 23 16.37 -2.67 11.62
C ILE A 23 14.95 -3.11 11.31
N THR A 24 13.98 -2.58 12.03
CA THR A 24 12.57 -2.86 11.75
C THR A 24 12.09 -1.89 10.67
N ILE A 25 11.52 -2.40 9.58
CA ILE A 25 10.98 -1.57 8.50
C ILE A 25 9.46 -1.75 8.48
N LEU A 26 8.74 -0.63 8.62
CA LEU A 26 7.29 -0.58 8.49
C LEU A 26 6.98 0.03 7.13
N ILE A 27 6.35 -0.76 6.25
CA ILE A 27 5.92 -0.29 4.93
C ILE A 27 4.41 -0.18 4.93
N THR A 28 3.90 1.02 4.63
CA THR A 28 2.46 1.30 4.52
C THR A 28 2.16 2.08 3.24
N THR A 29 0.95 1.86 2.72
CA THR A 29 0.41 2.60 1.58
C THR A 29 -0.49 3.76 2.02
N ALA A 30 -0.71 3.92 3.33
CA ALA A 30 -1.46 5.04 3.88
C ALA A 30 -0.61 6.33 3.84
N ASP A 31 -1.29 7.45 3.72
CA ASP A 31 -0.73 8.76 4.04
C ASP A 31 -0.86 8.96 5.55
N VAL A 32 0.27 8.89 6.27
CA VAL A 32 0.34 9.21 7.70
C VAL A 32 0.64 10.71 7.81
N ASP A 33 -0.23 11.42 8.55
CA ASP A 33 -0.08 12.86 8.75
C ASP A 33 1.32 13.20 9.26
N SER A 34 1.99 14.11 8.56
CA SER A 34 3.31 14.60 8.95
C SER A 34 3.34 15.25 10.34
N THR A 35 2.20 15.73 10.84
CA THR A 35 2.07 16.25 12.21
C THR A 35 2.11 15.13 13.25
N LEU A 36 1.53 13.96 12.97
CA LEU A 36 1.71 12.75 13.77
C LEU A 36 3.18 12.30 13.70
N HIS A 37 3.77 12.25 12.52
CA HIS A 37 5.18 11.83 12.36
C HIS A 37 6.19 12.73 13.12
N ASN A 38 5.86 14.01 13.29
CA ASN A 38 6.69 14.98 14.02
C ASN A 38 6.34 15.09 15.52
N MET A 39 5.08 14.86 15.91
CA MET A 39 4.67 14.74 17.31
C MET A 39 5.10 13.40 17.94
N ASP A 40 5.20 12.34 17.13
CA ASP A 40 5.50 10.96 17.53
C ASP A 40 6.97 10.56 17.37
N LYS A 41 7.93 11.50 17.29
CA LYS A 41 9.33 11.10 17.59
C LYS A 41 9.47 10.49 18.99
N THR A 42 8.47 10.66 19.85
CA THR A 42 8.34 10.03 21.18
C THR A 42 7.54 8.72 21.19
N SER A 43 6.74 8.38 20.17
CA SER A 43 5.95 7.14 20.13
C SER A 43 6.31 6.17 19.01
N PHE A 44 6.99 6.65 17.96
CA PHE A 44 7.57 5.82 16.92
C PHE A 44 8.96 5.33 17.37
N PRO A 45 9.23 4.02 17.39
CA PRO A 45 10.50 3.52 17.89
C PRO A 45 11.68 4.04 17.05
N GLU A 46 12.74 4.50 17.72
CA GLU A 46 13.94 5.05 17.03
C GLU A 46 14.69 3.99 16.18
N ASP A 47 14.44 2.70 16.41
CA ASP A 47 15.01 1.59 15.65
C ASP A 47 14.11 1.13 14.48
N CYS A 48 13.03 1.88 14.20
CA CYS A 48 12.10 1.60 13.12
C CYS A 48 12.20 2.64 12.00
N LEU A 49 12.23 2.15 10.75
CA LEU A 49 12.16 2.96 9.56
C LEU A 49 10.73 2.89 8.98
N LEU A 50 10.02 4.03 8.95
CA LEU A 50 8.68 4.13 8.35
C LEU A 50 8.79 4.55 6.88
N ILE A 51 8.37 3.65 6.00
CA ILE A 51 8.17 3.94 4.59
C ILE A 51 6.67 4.00 4.36
N GLN A 52 6.19 5.19 4.01
CA GLN A 52 4.80 5.46 3.70
C GLN A 52 4.66 5.97 2.27
N ARG A 53 3.42 6.16 1.80
CA ARG A 53 3.16 6.62 0.43
C ARG A 53 3.96 7.88 0.09
N GLY A 54 3.93 8.89 0.96
CA GLY A 54 4.60 10.18 0.72
C GLY A 54 6.13 10.15 0.57
N ASN A 55 6.84 9.19 1.19
CA ASN A 55 8.31 9.10 1.15
C ASN A 55 8.83 7.83 0.44
N PHE A 56 7.94 7.02 -0.14
CA PHE A 56 8.31 5.74 -0.75
C PHE A 56 9.38 5.88 -1.85
N ALA A 57 9.28 6.94 -2.66
CA ALA A 57 10.23 7.20 -3.74
C ALA A 57 11.66 7.52 -3.23
N GLU A 58 11.79 8.08 -2.02
CA GLU A 58 13.11 8.39 -1.44
C GLU A 58 13.90 7.13 -1.10
N PHE A 59 13.22 6.04 -0.73
CA PHE A 59 13.85 4.78 -0.32
C PHE A 59 14.03 3.78 -1.46
N PHE A 60 13.09 3.71 -2.40
CA PHE A 60 13.10 2.69 -3.46
C PHE A 60 13.38 3.28 -4.85
N GLY A 61 13.43 4.60 -5.00
CA GLY A 61 13.60 5.29 -6.28
C GLY A 61 12.30 5.37 -7.09
N GLU A 62 12.25 6.29 -8.06
CA GLU A 62 11.03 6.56 -8.84
C GLU A 62 10.54 5.34 -9.65
N ALA A 63 11.46 4.49 -10.13
CA ALA A 63 11.13 3.29 -10.92
C ALA A 63 10.41 2.21 -10.10
N PHE A 64 10.71 2.11 -8.80
CA PHE A 64 10.00 1.26 -7.84
C PHE A 64 8.92 2.02 -7.08
N SER A 65 8.77 3.33 -7.31
CA SER A 65 7.77 4.11 -6.61
C SER A 65 6.39 3.60 -7.01
N VAL A 66 5.82 2.80 -6.11
CA VAL A 66 4.45 2.33 -6.20
C VAL A 66 3.52 3.54 -6.27
N LEU A 67 3.98 4.75 -5.95
CA LEU A 67 3.33 6.02 -6.26
C LEU A 67 2.77 6.14 -7.68
N ALA A 68 3.52 5.77 -8.72
CA ALA A 68 3.01 5.86 -10.10
C ALA A 68 1.90 4.84 -10.36
N ALA A 69 1.99 3.65 -9.72
CA ALA A 69 0.95 2.63 -9.77
C ALA A 69 -0.27 3.07 -8.94
N PHE A 70 -0.08 3.47 -7.69
CA PHE A 70 -1.09 3.99 -6.77
C PHE A 70 -1.83 5.19 -7.34
N ALA A 71 -1.14 6.18 -7.92
CA ALA A 71 -1.79 7.33 -8.55
C ALA A 71 -2.59 6.93 -9.80
N ALA A 72 -2.13 5.91 -10.53
CA ALA A 72 -2.84 5.41 -11.70
C ALA A 72 -3.92 4.36 -11.37
N THR A 73 -3.95 3.84 -10.13
CA THR A 73 -4.96 2.91 -9.64
C THR A 73 -5.83 3.50 -8.54
N SER A 74 -5.59 4.71 -8.02
CA SER A 74 -6.33 5.23 -6.87
C SER A 74 -7.81 5.41 -7.16
N ASP A 75 -8.16 5.59 -8.44
CA ASP A 75 -9.54 5.67 -8.88
C ASP A 75 -10.17 4.30 -9.14
N ARG A 76 -9.38 3.22 -9.22
CA ARG A 76 -9.84 1.86 -9.60
C ARG A 76 -9.66 0.82 -8.52
N ASN A 77 -8.60 0.90 -7.73
CA ASN A 77 -8.33 -0.04 -6.69
C ASN A 77 -9.05 0.43 -5.43
N VAL A 78 -10.02 -0.37 -5.02
CA VAL A 78 -10.87 -0.11 -3.85
C VAL A 78 -10.06 0.07 -2.56
N ASN A 79 -8.87 -0.52 -2.44
CA ASN A 79 -8.02 -0.30 -1.25
C ASN A 79 -7.34 1.08 -1.22
N PHE A 80 -7.26 1.77 -2.35
CA PHE A 80 -6.57 3.05 -2.50
C PHE A 80 -7.50 4.21 -2.88
N THR A 81 -8.78 3.92 -3.02
CA THR A 81 -9.79 4.92 -3.35
C THR A 81 -10.27 5.63 -2.10
N THR A 82 -10.70 6.89 -2.25
CA THR A 82 -11.23 7.66 -1.13
C THR A 82 -12.71 7.36 -0.92
N ARG A 83 -13.23 7.70 0.26
CA ARG A 83 -14.68 7.66 0.53
C ARG A 83 -15.46 8.45 -0.52
N GLU A 84 -14.98 9.65 -0.82
CA GLU A 84 -15.61 10.57 -1.76
C GLU A 84 -15.61 10.01 -3.18
N ASP A 85 -14.52 9.34 -3.58
CA ASP A 85 -14.46 8.65 -4.88
C ASP A 85 -15.46 7.50 -4.94
N LEU A 86 -15.57 6.67 -3.90
CA LEU A 86 -16.58 5.60 -3.85
C LEU A 86 -18.00 6.14 -3.97
N GLN A 87 -18.31 7.21 -3.23
CA GLN A 87 -19.63 7.84 -3.28
C GLN A 87 -19.90 8.49 -4.64
N LYS A 88 -19.01 9.35 -5.13
CA LYS A 88 -19.23 10.15 -6.34
C LYS A 88 -19.12 9.33 -7.62
N LYS A 89 -18.11 8.46 -7.73
CA LYS A 89 -17.84 7.70 -8.94
C LYS A 89 -18.85 6.58 -9.14
N HIS A 90 -19.21 5.87 -8.06
CA HIS A 90 -20.07 4.69 -8.13
C HIS A 90 -21.48 4.91 -7.59
N LYS A 91 -21.83 6.15 -7.20
CA LYS A 91 -23.17 6.55 -6.70
C LYS A 91 -23.64 5.68 -5.53
N LEU A 92 -22.70 5.36 -4.63
CA LEU A 92 -22.95 4.49 -3.48
C LEU A 92 -23.51 5.27 -2.30
N THR A 93 -24.33 4.60 -1.49
CA THR A 93 -24.83 5.16 -0.23
C THR A 93 -23.77 5.06 0.87
N ASP A 94 -23.88 5.89 1.90
CA ASP A 94 -22.94 5.88 3.03
C ASP A 94 -22.81 4.50 3.69
N ALA A 95 -23.93 3.80 3.85
CA ALA A 95 -23.94 2.46 4.43
C ALA A 95 -23.11 1.45 3.63
N VAL A 96 -23.16 1.52 2.29
CA VAL A 96 -22.38 0.62 1.42
C VAL A 96 -20.89 0.99 1.47
N VAL A 97 -20.57 2.29 1.50
CA VAL A 97 -19.19 2.76 1.57
C VAL A 97 -18.55 2.42 2.92
N ASP A 98 -19.28 2.58 4.03
CA ASP A 98 -18.82 2.19 5.37
C ASP A 98 -18.53 0.69 5.45
N GLN A 99 -19.43 -0.13 4.91
CA GLN A 99 -19.23 -1.58 4.86
C GLN A 99 -17.99 -1.94 4.02
N ALA A 100 -17.78 -1.28 2.89
CA ALA A 100 -16.61 -1.51 2.05
C ALA A 100 -15.31 -1.13 2.76
N MET A 101 -15.25 0.09 3.31
CA MET A 101 -14.06 0.61 3.99
C MET A 101 -13.70 -0.21 5.23
N LYS A 102 -14.69 -0.69 6.00
CA LYS A 102 -14.46 -1.54 7.17
C LYS A 102 -13.80 -2.89 6.82
N ASN A 103 -14.00 -3.36 5.60
CA ASN A 103 -13.49 -4.65 5.14
C ASN A 103 -12.14 -4.57 4.43
N MET A 104 -11.59 -3.36 4.25
CA MET A 104 -10.26 -3.15 3.70
C MET A 104 -9.16 -3.52 4.71
N PRO A 105 -7.97 -3.96 4.24
CA PRO A 105 -7.61 -4.19 2.85
C PRO A 105 -8.17 -5.51 2.30
N LEU A 106 -8.56 -5.49 1.03
CA LEU A 106 -9.05 -6.64 0.28
C LEU A 106 -7.93 -7.17 -0.62
N ARG A 107 -7.83 -8.50 -0.77
CA ARG A 107 -6.77 -9.15 -1.56
C ARG A 107 -7.16 -9.39 -3.01
N SER A 108 -8.45 -9.34 -3.32
CA SER A 108 -8.98 -9.60 -4.67
C SER A 108 -10.39 -9.02 -4.86
N TYR A 109 -10.84 -8.98 -6.13
CA TYR A 109 -12.22 -8.62 -6.46
C TYR A 109 -13.22 -9.65 -5.92
N ASP A 110 -12.89 -10.94 -5.91
CA ASP A 110 -13.80 -11.96 -5.37
C ASP A 110 -14.01 -11.77 -3.85
N GLU A 111 -12.95 -11.39 -3.13
CA GLU A 111 -13.04 -11.03 -1.71
C GLU A 111 -13.86 -9.74 -1.49
N LEU A 112 -13.73 -8.75 -2.40
CA LEU A 112 -14.56 -7.55 -2.41
C LEU A 112 -16.05 -7.92 -2.53
N VAL A 113 -16.42 -8.74 -3.51
CA VAL A 113 -17.83 -9.14 -3.71
C VAL A 113 -18.35 -9.97 -2.54
N ALA A 114 -17.54 -10.85 -1.96
CA ALA A 114 -17.94 -11.64 -0.80
C ALA A 114 -18.21 -10.77 0.45
N LYS A 115 -17.39 -9.75 0.70
CA LYS A 115 -17.47 -8.91 1.92
C LYS A 115 -18.36 -7.66 1.75
N ALA A 116 -18.50 -7.17 0.52
CA ALA A 116 -19.34 -6.05 0.15
C ALA A 116 -20.09 -6.36 -1.17
N PRO A 117 -21.13 -7.21 -1.13
CA PRO A 117 -21.85 -7.65 -2.33
C PRO A 117 -22.43 -6.51 -3.17
N ALA A 118 -22.80 -5.39 -2.53
CA ALA A 118 -23.27 -4.19 -3.20
C ALA A 118 -22.24 -3.56 -4.16
N LEU A 119 -20.94 -3.87 -4.01
CA LEU A 119 -19.89 -3.45 -4.94
C LEU A 119 -19.69 -4.43 -6.09
N GLY A 120 -20.25 -5.64 -6.02
CA GLY A 120 -20.19 -6.63 -7.09
C GLY A 120 -21.01 -6.28 -8.33
N SER A 121 -21.92 -5.30 -8.24
CA SER A 121 -22.62 -4.76 -9.40
C SER A 121 -21.77 -3.79 -10.21
N ILE A 122 -20.65 -3.30 -9.66
CA ILE A 122 -19.71 -2.43 -10.38
C ILE A 122 -18.80 -3.32 -11.23
N PRO A 123 -18.61 -3.00 -12.52
CA PRO A 123 -17.73 -3.78 -13.39
C PRO A 123 -16.34 -3.96 -12.79
N ARG A 124 -15.82 -5.19 -12.83
CA ARG A 124 -14.47 -5.52 -12.30
C ARG A 124 -13.38 -4.57 -12.81
N THR A 125 -13.45 -4.16 -14.07
CA THR A 125 -12.49 -3.24 -14.72
C THR A 125 -12.43 -1.86 -14.06
N GLU A 126 -13.45 -1.48 -13.31
CA GLU A 126 -13.52 -0.21 -12.57
C GLU A 126 -13.10 -0.36 -11.10
N MET A 127 -13.01 -1.59 -10.59
CA MET A 127 -12.69 -1.93 -9.19
C MET A 127 -11.46 -2.85 -9.09
N GLU A 128 -10.55 -2.76 -10.07
CA GLU A 128 -9.49 -3.74 -10.29
C GLU A 128 -8.24 -3.50 -9.43
N PHE A 129 -7.67 -4.61 -8.96
CA PHE A 129 -6.40 -4.66 -8.25
C PHE A 129 -5.28 -4.86 -9.29
N LEU A 130 -5.06 -3.83 -10.11
CA LEU A 130 -4.16 -3.91 -11.26
C LEU A 130 -2.71 -4.22 -10.85
N LEU A 131 -2.09 -5.15 -11.57
CA LEU A 131 -0.65 -5.37 -11.48
C LEU A 131 0.09 -4.30 -12.29
N TYR A 132 1.30 -3.92 -11.84
CA TYR A 132 2.12 -2.89 -12.49
C TYR A 132 2.28 -3.12 -14.02
N ASP A 133 2.43 -4.37 -14.44
CA ASP A 133 2.57 -4.76 -15.84
C ASP A 133 1.33 -4.47 -16.69
N GLU A 134 0.13 -4.48 -16.09
CA GLU A 134 -1.13 -4.18 -16.76
C GLU A 134 -1.32 -2.66 -16.93
N LEU A 135 -0.87 -1.88 -15.94
CA LEU A 135 -0.79 -0.42 -16.00
C LEU A 135 0.18 0.07 -17.08
N ALA A 136 1.35 -0.56 -17.18
CA ALA A 136 2.33 -0.22 -18.21
C ALA A 136 1.77 -0.46 -19.63
N ARG A 137 0.89 -1.45 -19.79
CA ARG A 137 0.21 -1.75 -21.06
C ARG A 137 -0.97 -0.83 -21.34
N SER A 138 -1.74 -0.43 -20.33
CA SER A 138 -2.90 0.46 -20.50
C SER A 138 -2.48 1.87 -20.96
N ARG A 139 -1.34 2.38 -20.49
CA ARG A 139 -0.74 3.65 -20.93
C ARG A 139 -0.31 3.68 -22.40
N LYS A 140 -0.08 2.52 -23.03
CA LYS A 140 0.31 2.42 -24.45
C LYS A 140 -0.85 2.52 -25.43
N ARG A 141 -2.10 2.57 -24.96
CA ARG A 141 -3.25 2.81 -25.85
C ARG A 141 -3.39 4.32 -26.08
N PRO A 142 -3.17 4.84 -27.29
CA PRO A 142 -3.40 6.25 -27.56
C PRO A 142 -4.87 6.57 -27.29
N ARG A 143 -5.14 7.67 -26.59
CA ARG A 143 -6.49 8.26 -26.57
C ARG A 143 -6.79 8.66 -28.01
N VAL A 144 -7.68 7.89 -28.65
CA VAL A 144 -8.29 8.32 -29.91
C VAL A 144 -9.19 9.49 -29.52
N LEU A 145 -8.77 10.70 -29.90
CA LEU A 145 -9.56 11.92 -29.89
C LEU A 145 -10.55 11.88 -31.05
#